data_AF-A0A357A4C9-F1
#
_entry.id   AF-A0A357A4C9-F1
#
_cell.length_a   1.000
_cell.length_b   1.000
_cell.length_c   1.000
_cell.angle_alpha   90.00
_cell.angle_beta   90.00
_cell.angle_gamma   90.00
#
_symmetry.space_group_name_H-M   'P 1'
#
loop_
_entity.id
_entity.type
_entity.pdbx_description
1 polymer ?
#
loop_
_entity_poly.entity_id
_entity_poly.type
_entity_poly.pdbx_seq_one_letter_code
_entity_poly.pdbx_strand_id
1 'polypeptide(L)'
;MSQRTEANAIVRSHVLWAIGGGLIPIPLVDFAAVTAIQLEMLQQLAQVYKVDYSRSTGKTFVSALTGTTIARLGASFLKAIPGVGTALGGASMALTSGASTYAVGQVAINHFSSGGSLSNFVEDQVKSAYDEAFERGKSYVSDLEKDKGDDAANIYQSLQELGNLRDKGILTEAEFETKKQELLSRL
;
A
#
# COMPACT_ATOMS: atom_id res chain seq x y z
N MET A 1 10.97 -2.39 20.45
CA MET A 1 10.10 -3.02 19.42
C MET A 1 10.85 -4.20 18.83
N SER A 2 10.17 -5.24 18.35
CA SER A 2 10.84 -6.32 17.61
C SER A 2 11.17 -5.86 16.18
N GLN A 3 12.22 -6.42 15.56
CA GLN A 3 12.55 -6.15 14.14
C GLN A 3 11.35 -6.37 13.22
N ARG A 4 10.54 -7.41 13.47
CA ARG A 4 9.33 -7.71 12.70
C ARG A 4 8.24 -6.66 12.87
N THR A 5 8.09 -6.06 14.06
CA THR A 5 7.13 -4.98 14.31
C THR A 5 7.49 -3.74 13.49
N GLU A 6 8.76 -3.34 13.53
CA GLU A 6 9.29 -2.20 12.78
C GLU A 6 9.16 -2.43 11.27
N ALA A 7 9.55 -3.61 10.80
CA ALA A 7 9.44 -4.00 9.40
C ALA A 7 7.99 -3.97 8.89
N ASN A 8 7.02 -4.44 9.68
CA ASN A 8 5.60 -4.37 9.29
C ASN A 8 5.08 -2.92 9.24
N ALA A 9 5.59 -2.02 10.08
CA ALA A 9 5.24 -0.60 10.01
C ALA A 9 5.76 0.04 8.70
N ILE A 10 6.99 -0.30 8.30
CA ILE A 10 7.57 0.09 7.01
C ILE A 10 6.69 -0.40 5.86
N VAL A 11 6.32 -1.69 5.85
CA VAL A 11 5.45 -2.25 4.80
C VAL A 11 4.10 -1.53 4.75
N ARG A 12 3.45 -1.31 5.90
CA ARG A 12 2.16 -0.60 5.96
C ARG A 12 2.26 0.80 5.35
N SER A 13 3.30 1.56 5.68
CA SER A 13 3.50 2.90 5.14
C SER A 13 3.63 2.86 3.61
N HIS A 14 4.46 1.98 3.06
CA HIS A 14 4.67 1.87 1.62
C HIS A 14 3.45 1.32 0.87
N VAL A 15 2.65 0.45 1.51
CA VAL A 15 1.35 0.03 0.98
C VAL A 15 0.41 1.23 0.85
N LEU A 16 0.33 2.10 1.87
CA LEU A 16 -0.48 3.32 1.81
C LEU A 16 0.01 4.28 0.71
N TRP A 17 1.33 4.43 0.55
CA TRP A 17 1.91 5.19 -0.57
C TRP A 17 1.59 4.56 -1.92
N ALA A 18 1.59 3.23 -2.05
CA ALA A 18 1.25 2.55 -3.29
C ALA A 18 -0.23 2.70 -3.66
N ILE A 19 -1.13 2.62 -2.67
CA ILE A 19 -2.57 2.87 -2.83
C ILE A 19 -2.82 4.32 -3.27
N GLY A 20 -2.15 5.30 -2.64
CA GLY A 20 -2.36 6.73 -2.91
C GLY A 20 -1.53 7.33 -4.04
N GLY A 21 -0.44 6.68 -4.44
CA GLY A 21 0.54 7.17 -5.43
C GLY A 21 0.09 7.01 -6.89
N GLY A 22 -1.07 6.42 -7.15
CA GLY A 22 -1.65 6.20 -8.49
C GLY A 22 -2.34 7.42 -9.12
N LEU A 23 -1.97 8.65 -8.73
CA LEU A 23 -2.65 9.88 -9.18
C LEU A 23 -2.13 10.44 -10.52
N ILE A 24 -1.27 9.72 -11.25
CA ILE A 24 -0.82 10.12 -12.59
C ILE A 24 -1.42 9.12 -13.61
N PRO A 25 -2.38 9.52 -14.46
CA PRO A 25 -3.06 8.61 -15.39
C PRO A 25 -2.16 8.26 -16.59
N ILE A 26 -1.01 7.64 -16.35
CA ILE A 26 -0.10 7.13 -17.38
C ILE A 26 0.30 5.69 -17.00
N PRO A 27 -0.30 4.66 -17.63
CA PRO A 27 -0.16 3.25 -17.23
C PRO A 27 1.28 2.70 -17.08
N LEU A 28 2.29 3.30 -17.71
CA LEU A 28 3.70 2.89 -17.56
C LEU A 28 4.43 3.62 -16.43
N VAL A 29 4.02 4.85 -16.12
CA VAL A 29 4.58 5.64 -15.00
C VAL A 29 4.17 5.00 -13.68
N ASP A 30 2.96 4.44 -13.62
CA ASP A 30 2.42 3.78 -12.43
C ASP A 30 3.25 2.56 -12.00
N PHE A 31 3.68 1.70 -12.94
CA PHE A 31 4.56 0.58 -12.62
C PHE A 31 5.94 1.04 -12.14
N ALA A 32 6.51 2.07 -12.76
CA ALA A 32 7.80 2.62 -12.35
C ALA A 32 7.73 3.25 -10.96
N ALA A 33 6.64 3.97 -10.65
CA ALA A 33 6.39 4.57 -9.36
C ALA A 33 6.21 3.51 -8.26
N VAL A 34 5.37 2.50 -8.48
CA VAL A 34 5.19 1.38 -7.54
C VAL A 34 6.51 0.63 -7.34
N THR A 35 7.28 0.40 -8.41
CA THR A 35 8.61 -0.22 -8.30
C THR A 35 9.55 0.64 -7.46
N ALA A 36 9.53 1.97 -7.61
CA ALA A 36 10.34 2.86 -6.78
C ALA A 36 9.97 2.77 -5.30
N ILE A 37 8.67 2.78 -4.99
CA ILE A 37 8.13 2.58 -3.64
C ILE A 37 8.60 1.23 -3.07
N GLN A 38 8.52 0.16 -3.84
CA GLN A 38 8.98 -1.17 -3.42
C GLN A 38 10.49 -1.23 -3.20
N LEU A 39 11.29 -0.56 -4.02
CA LEU A 39 12.75 -0.52 -3.87
C LEU A 39 13.19 0.26 -2.62
N GLU A 40 12.51 1.37 -2.32
CA GLU A 40 12.75 2.14 -1.08
C GLU A 40 12.33 1.33 0.14
N MET A 41 11.17 0.68 0.10
CA MET A 41 10.71 -0.23 1.15
C MET A 41 11.75 -1.34 1.42
N LEU A 42 12.27 -2.00 0.36
CA LEU A 42 13.29 -3.03 0.50
C LEU A 42 14.60 -2.50 1.10
N GLN A 43 14.99 -1.27 0.77
CA GLN A 43 16.16 -0.64 1.37
C GLN A 43 15.99 -0.48 2.88
N GLN A 44 14.83 0.00 3.34
CA GLN A 44 14.54 0.16 4.76
C GLN A 44 14.45 -1.20 5.47
N LEU A 45 13.79 -2.19 4.86
CA LEU A 45 13.74 -3.56 5.41
C LEU A 45 15.14 -4.17 5.54
N ALA A 46 15.99 -3.99 4.53
CA ALA A 46 17.37 -4.48 4.57
C ALA A 46 18.16 -3.84 5.73
N GLN A 47 17.95 -2.56 6.03
CA GLN A 47 18.55 -1.90 7.20
C GLN A 47 18.10 -2.53 8.53
N VAL A 48 16.79 -2.78 8.69
CA VAL A 48 16.24 -3.40 9.91
C VAL A 48 16.85 -4.78 10.18
N TYR A 49 17.04 -5.58 9.12
CA TYR A 49 17.59 -6.94 9.21
C TYR A 49 19.12 -7.01 8.99
N LYS A 50 19.80 -5.88 8.79
CA LYS A 50 21.24 -5.80 8.51
C LYS A 50 21.69 -6.62 7.29
N VAL A 51 20.89 -6.59 6.23
CA VAL A 51 21.17 -7.22 4.93
C VAL A 51 21.79 -6.19 3.99
N ASP A 52 22.80 -6.59 3.22
CA ASP A 52 23.40 -5.71 2.22
C ASP A 52 22.41 -5.36 1.12
N TYR A 53 22.24 -4.05 0.88
CA TYR A 53 21.35 -3.52 -0.14
C TYR A 53 22.13 -2.80 -1.21
N SER A 54 21.81 -3.12 -2.47
CA SER A 54 22.07 -2.24 -3.59
C SER A 54 20.82 -2.16 -4.46
N ARG A 55 20.71 -1.08 -5.23
CA ARG A 55 19.55 -0.89 -6.11
C ARG A 55 19.43 -2.00 -7.16
N SER A 56 20.55 -2.60 -7.59
CA SER A 56 20.55 -3.73 -8.53
C SER A 56 20.00 -5.00 -7.88
N THR A 57 20.48 -5.37 -6.69
CA THR A 57 20.00 -6.58 -5.99
C THR A 57 18.54 -6.44 -5.58
N GLY A 58 18.11 -5.24 -5.16
CA GLY A 58 16.70 -4.93 -4.92
C GLY A 58 15.83 -5.13 -6.17
N LYS A 59 16.26 -4.61 -7.34
CA LYS A 59 15.55 -4.82 -8.61
C LYS A 59 15.47 -6.29 -9.01
N THR A 60 16.58 -7.02 -8.88
CA THR A 60 16.63 -8.46 -9.14
C THR A 60 15.62 -9.21 -8.28
N PHE A 61 15.60 -8.92 -6.97
CA PHE A 61 14.65 -9.53 -6.04
C PHE A 61 13.21 -9.21 -6.42
N VAL A 62 12.84 -7.93 -6.61
CA VAL A 62 11.49 -7.54 -7.05
C VAL A 62 11.10 -8.25 -8.34
N SER A 63 11.99 -8.25 -9.34
CA SER A 63 11.70 -8.88 -10.65
C SER A 63 11.46 -10.39 -10.55
N ALA A 64 12.19 -11.08 -9.65
CA ALA A 64 12.00 -12.50 -9.40
C ALA A 64 10.64 -12.79 -8.77
N LEU A 65 10.17 -11.92 -7.88
CA LEU A 65 8.85 -12.04 -7.25
C LEU A 65 7.71 -11.73 -8.24
N THR A 66 7.81 -10.61 -8.95
CA THR A 66 6.68 -10.04 -9.70
C THR A 66 6.61 -10.51 -11.15
N GLY A 67 7.64 -11.19 -11.66
CA GLY A 67 7.75 -11.54 -13.08
C GLY A 67 6.56 -12.34 -13.64
N THR A 68 6.05 -13.31 -12.87
CA THR A 68 4.87 -14.11 -13.26
C THR A 68 3.57 -13.32 -13.14
N THR A 69 3.44 -12.47 -12.12
CA THR A 69 2.27 -11.61 -11.92
C THR A 69 2.16 -10.57 -13.03
N ILE A 70 3.27 -9.93 -13.42
CA ILE A 70 3.31 -8.99 -14.54
C ILE A 70 2.90 -9.70 -15.84
N ALA A 71 3.39 -10.93 -16.09
CA ALA A 71 3.00 -11.71 -17.26
C ALA A 71 1.49 -12.05 -17.28
N ARG A 72 0.92 -12.46 -16.14
CA ARG A 72 -0.52 -12.74 -15.99
C ARG A 72 -1.37 -11.49 -16.14
N LEU A 73 -0.98 -10.38 -15.52
CA LEU A 73 -1.66 -9.10 -15.62
C LEU A 73 -1.59 -8.56 -17.05
N GLY A 74 -0.44 -8.62 -17.72
CA GLY A 74 -0.30 -8.22 -19.12
C GLY A 74 -1.22 -8.98 -20.07
N ALA A 75 -1.37 -10.30 -19.88
CA ALA A 75 -2.29 -11.13 -20.66
C ALA A 75 -3.79 -10.83 -20.41
N SER A 76 -4.12 -10.23 -19.25
CA SER A 76 -5.47 -9.84 -18.83
C SER A 76 -5.80 -8.38 -19.16
N PHE A 77 -4.84 -7.46 -19.04
CA PHE A 77 -4.97 -6.05 -19.44
C PHE A 77 -5.20 -5.92 -20.96
N LEU A 78 -4.59 -6.79 -21.78
CA LEU A 78 -4.87 -6.83 -23.23
C LEU A 78 -6.32 -7.22 -23.58
N LYS A 79 -7.06 -7.85 -22.65
CA LYS A 79 -8.48 -8.18 -22.83
C LYS A 79 -9.43 -7.11 -22.29
N ALA A 80 -8.92 -6.10 -21.58
CA ALA A 80 -9.67 -4.94 -21.10
C ALA A 80 -9.76 -3.87 -22.19
N ILE A 81 -10.48 -4.20 -23.27
CA ILE A 81 -10.84 -3.30 -24.37
C ILE A 81 -11.85 -2.23 -23.87
N PRO A 82 -11.87 -0.99 -24.41
CA PRO A 82 -12.59 0.15 -23.84
C PRO A 82 -14.13 0.00 -23.87
N GLY A 83 -14.80 0.43 -22.80
CA GLY A 83 -16.27 0.60 -22.75
C GLY A 83 -16.93 0.09 -21.47
N VAL A 84 -16.39 -0.96 -20.83
CA VAL A 84 -17.03 -1.59 -19.64
C VAL A 84 -16.08 -1.71 -18.43
N GLY A 85 -14.76 -1.57 -18.64
CA GLY A 85 -13.75 -1.86 -17.61
C GLY A 85 -13.19 -0.68 -16.80
N THR A 86 -13.51 0.57 -17.14
CA THR A 86 -12.82 1.76 -16.58
C THR A 86 -13.15 2.06 -15.12
N ALA A 87 -14.35 1.77 -14.64
CA ALA A 87 -14.71 1.94 -13.22
C ALA A 87 -14.10 0.84 -12.32
N LEU A 88 -13.92 -0.36 -12.86
CA LEU A 88 -13.19 -1.46 -12.20
C LEU A 88 -11.66 -1.26 -12.25
N GLY A 89 -11.16 -0.46 -13.20
CA GLY A 89 -9.74 -0.18 -13.39
C GLY A 89 -9.09 0.61 -12.25
N GLY A 90 -9.75 1.64 -11.71
CA GLY A 90 -9.18 2.47 -10.62
C GLY A 90 -9.04 1.72 -9.29
N ALA A 91 -10.13 1.09 -8.83
CA ALA A 91 -10.13 0.29 -7.61
C ALA A 91 -9.23 -0.95 -7.74
N SER A 92 -9.16 -1.57 -8.92
CA SER A 92 -8.25 -2.70 -9.15
C SER A 92 -6.78 -2.28 -9.13
N MET A 93 -6.42 -1.07 -9.57
CA MET A 93 -5.03 -0.59 -9.53
C MET A 93 -4.56 -0.28 -8.11
N ALA A 94 -5.34 0.47 -7.32
CA ALA A 94 -5.00 0.75 -5.92
C ALA A 94 -4.88 -0.56 -5.11
N LEU A 95 -5.84 -1.47 -5.29
CA LEU A 95 -5.81 -2.80 -4.69
C LEU A 95 -4.58 -3.61 -5.13
N THR A 96 -4.29 -3.67 -6.44
CA THR A 96 -3.19 -4.47 -6.99
C THR A 96 -1.83 -3.91 -6.61
N SER A 97 -1.65 -2.60 -6.67
CA SER A 97 -0.40 -1.93 -6.29
C SER A 97 -0.11 -2.07 -4.79
N GLY A 98 -1.14 -1.86 -3.95
CA GLY A 98 -1.06 -2.11 -2.51
C GLY A 98 -0.76 -3.58 -2.20
N ALA A 99 -1.47 -4.52 -2.82
CA ALA A 99 -1.29 -5.95 -2.60
C ALA A 99 0.09 -6.44 -3.06
N SER A 100 0.58 -5.94 -4.20
CA SER A 100 1.93 -6.22 -4.69
C SER A 100 2.99 -5.70 -3.72
N THR A 101 2.84 -4.46 -3.26
CA THR A 101 3.78 -3.85 -2.30
C THR A 101 3.78 -4.61 -0.97
N TYR A 102 2.60 -4.99 -0.48
CA TYR A 102 2.47 -5.85 0.69
C TYR A 102 3.19 -7.19 0.49
N ALA A 103 2.97 -7.85 -0.65
CA ALA A 103 3.56 -9.15 -0.96
C ALA A 103 5.09 -9.10 -1.01
N VAL A 104 5.67 -8.13 -1.73
CA VAL A 104 7.12 -7.91 -1.77
C VAL A 104 7.67 -7.73 -0.35
N GLY A 105 7.02 -6.89 0.46
CA GLY A 105 7.42 -6.61 1.82
C GLY A 105 7.40 -7.85 2.72
N GLN A 106 6.32 -8.63 2.69
CA GLN A 106 6.19 -9.83 3.51
C GLN A 106 7.16 -10.94 3.10
N VAL A 107 7.38 -11.15 1.80
CA VAL A 107 8.38 -12.11 1.32
C VAL A 107 9.78 -11.69 1.75
N ALA A 108 10.13 -10.40 1.62
CA ALA A 108 11.41 -9.88 2.09
C ALA A 108 11.59 -10.05 3.60
N ILE A 109 10.58 -9.70 4.40
CA ILE A 109 10.60 -9.89 5.86
C ILE A 109 10.87 -11.34 6.23
N ASN A 110 10.14 -12.29 5.63
CA ASN A 110 10.31 -13.70 5.94
C ASN A 110 11.68 -14.22 5.51
N HIS A 111 12.15 -13.81 4.32
CA HIS A 111 13.45 -14.20 3.79
C HIS A 111 14.60 -13.68 4.66
N PHE A 112 14.59 -12.39 5.00
CA PHE A 112 15.63 -11.77 5.82
C PHE A 112 15.60 -12.28 7.27
N SER A 113 14.41 -12.50 7.85
CA SER A 113 14.28 -13.09 9.19
C SER A 113 14.90 -14.48 9.30
N SER A 114 14.99 -15.19 8.17
CA SER A 114 15.57 -16.54 8.08
C SER A 114 17.06 -16.55 7.74
N GLY A 115 17.72 -15.37 7.72
CA GLY A 115 19.13 -15.21 7.33
C GLY A 115 19.36 -15.08 5.82
N GLY A 116 18.29 -14.90 5.04
CA GLY A 116 18.37 -14.61 3.61
C GLY A 116 18.82 -13.19 3.29
N SER A 117 19.18 -12.98 2.03
CA SER A 117 19.61 -11.71 1.42
C SER A 117 18.95 -11.52 0.05
N LEU A 118 19.12 -10.33 -0.54
CA LEU A 118 18.59 -9.99 -1.85
C LEU A 118 19.25 -10.73 -3.04
N SER A 119 20.23 -11.60 -2.81
CA SER A 119 20.96 -12.32 -3.87
C SER A 119 21.02 -13.83 -3.69
N ASN A 120 20.50 -14.37 -2.58
CA ASN A 120 20.53 -15.81 -2.27
C ASN A 120 19.12 -16.37 -2.03
N PHE A 121 18.29 -16.32 -3.07
CA PHE A 121 16.94 -16.85 -3.02
C PHE A 121 16.72 -17.89 -4.13
N VAL A 122 15.79 -18.80 -3.89
CA VAL A 122 15.30 -19.73 -4.91
C VAL A 122 14.07 -19.13 -5.54
N GLU A 123 14.15 -18.81 -6.83
CA GLU A 123 13.15 -18.06 -7.56
C GLU A 123 11.73 -18.66 -7.44
N ASP A 124 11.59 -19.97 -7.60
CA ASP A 124 10.28 -20.63 -7.50
C ASP A 124 9.66 -20.54 -6.09
N GLN A 125 10.48 -20.61 -5.05
CA GLN A 125 10.01 -20.51 -3.66
C GLN A 125 9.50 -19.10 -3.36
N VAL A 126 10.27 -18.09 -3.75
CA VAL A 126 9.89 -16.69 -3.49
C VAL A 126 8.72 -16.24 -4.36
N LYS A 127 8.57 -16.79 -5.57
CA LYS A 127 7.36 -16.62 -6.41
C LYS A 127 6.12 -17.21 -5.75
N SER A 128 6.19 -18.44 -5.26
CA SER A 128 5.06 -19.07 -4.57
C SER A 128 4.67 -18.26 -3.32
N ALA A 129 5.65 -17.86 -2.52
CA ALA A 129 5.43 -17.03 -1.35
C ALA A 129 4.83 -15.66 -1.71
N TYR A 130 5.24 -15.09 -2.85
CA TYR A 130 4.67 -13.85 -3.37
C TYR A 130 3.21 -14.04 -3.76
N ASP A 131 2.85 -15.05 -4.53
CA ASP A 131 1.47 -15.30 -4.97
C ASP A 131 0.53 -15.46 -3.76
N GLU A 132 0.95 -16.21 -2.73
CA GLU A 132 0.20 -16.34 -1.48
C GLU A 132 0.09 -15.02 -0.70
N ALA A 133 1.19 -14.26 -0.62
CA ALA A 133 1.21 -12.98 0.08
C ALA A 133 0.40 -11.91 -0.66
N PHE A 134 0.32 -11.98 -1.99
CA PHE A 134 -0.47 -11.09 -2.83
C PHE A 134 -1.96 -11.30 -2.58
N GLU A 135 -2.41 -12.55 -2.50
CA GLU A 135 -3.81 -12.87 -2.16
C GLU A 135 -4.19 -12.32 -0.78
N ARG A 136 -3.33 -12.50 0.23
CA ARG A 136 -3.52 -11.86 1.56
C ARG A 136 -3.46 -10.33 1.47
N GLY A 137 -2.59 -9.81 0.62
CA GLY A 137 -2.40 -8.38 0.39
C GLY A 137 -3.65 -7.70 -0.13
N LYS A 138 -4.47 -8.37 -0.97
CA LYS A 138 -5.76 -7.82 -1.42
C LYS A 138 -6.69 -7.58 -0.24
N SER A 139 -6.88 -8.57 0.63
CA SER A 139 -7.71 -8.41 1.83
C SER A 139 -7.15 -7.33 2.75
N TYR A 140 -5.83 -7.33 2.99
CA TYR A 140 -5.16 -6.32 3.81
C TYR A 140 -5.42 -4.89 3.31
N VAL A 141 -5.31 -4.66 2.00
CA VAL A 141 -5.57 -3.34 1.39
C VAL A 141 -7.04 -2.98 1.48
N SER A 142 -7.95 -3.91 1.19
CA SER A 142 -9.39 -3.68 1.32
C SER A 142 -9.79 -3.30 2.75
N ASP A 143 -9.17 -3.90 3.75
CA ASP A 143 -9.42 -3.55 5.14
C ASP A 143 -8.85 -2.17 5.50
N LEU A 144 -7.65 -1.82 4.99
CA LEU A 144 -7.12 -0.45 5.12
C LEU A 144 -8.01 0.63 4.47
N GLU A 145 -8.62 0.32 3.32
CA GLU A 145 -9.55 1.23 2.64
C GLU A 145 -10.86 1.39 3.42
N LYS A 146 -11.38 0.30 4.02
CA LYS A 146 -12.56 0.35 4.91
C LYS A 146 -12.28 1.17 6.16
N ASP A 147 -11.16 0.90 6.85
CA ASP A 147 -10.77 1.64 8.06
C ASP A 147 -10.71 3.15 7.78
N LYS A 148 -10.12 3.55 6.65
CA LYS A 148 -10.10 4.96 6.22
C LYS A 148 -11.49 5.53 5.94
N GLY A 149 -12.37 4.74 5.31
CA GLY A 149 -13.75 5.12 5.03
C GLY A 149 -14.54 5.34 6.32
N ASP A 150 -14.37 4.45 7.30
CA ASP A 150 -15.01 4.52 8.61
C ASP A 150 -14.49 5.71 9.41
N ASP A 151 -13.17 5.96 9.41
CA ASP A 151 -12.57 7.14 10.03
C ASP A 151 -13.12 8.44 9.43
N ALA A 152 -13.19 8.54 8.10
CA ALA A 152 -13.76 9.69 7.42
C ALA A 152 -15.25 9.86 7.79
N ALA A 153 -16.03 8.79 7.79
CA ALA A 153 -17.45 8.82 8.18
C ALA A 153 -17.63 9.30 9.63
N ASN A 154 -16.81 8.82 10.56
CA ASN A 154 -16.81 9.26 11.97
C ASN A 154 -16.46 10.74 12.12
N ILE A 155 -15.52 11.25 11.31
CA ILE A 155 -15.17 12.68 11.27
C ILE A 155 -16.36 13.51 10.77
N TYR A 156 -17.05 13.08 9.71
CA TYR A 156 -18.24 13.78 9.22
C TYR A 156 -19.39 13.78 10.24
N GLN A 157 -19.62 12.67 10.96
CA GLN A 157 -20.59 12.61 12.04
C GLN A 157 -20.24 13.60 13.16
N SER A 158 -18.97 13.65 13.56
CA SER A 158 -18.47 14.60 14.56
C SER A 158 -18.67 16.05 14.13
N LEU A 159 -18.44 16.37 12.85
CA LEU A 159 -18.69 17.70 12.28
C LEU A 159 -20.19 18.07 12.32
N GLN A 160 -21.08 17.11 12.04
CA GLN A 160 -22.52 17.31 12.12
C GLN A 160 -22.98 17.58 13.57
N GLU A 161 -22.45 16.84 14.54
CA GLU A 161 -22.72 17.08 15.97
C GLU A 161 -22.24 18.45 16.42
N LEU A 162 -21.03 18.88 16.01
CA LEU A 162 -20.53 20.21 16.30
C LEU A 162 -21.45 21.31 15.77
N GLY A 163 -21.98 21.15 14.54
CA GLY A 163 -22.96 22.08 13.97
C GLY A 163 -24.23 22.15 14.81
N ASN A 164 -24.77 21.00 15.22
CA ASN A 164 -25.95 20.92 16.08
C ASN A 164 -25.74 21.59 17.46
N LEU A 165 -24.54 21.45 18.03
CA LEU A 165 -24.19 22.06 19.32
C LEU A 165 -24.07 23.59 19.21
N ARG A 166 -23.49 24.09 18.12
CA ARG A 166 -23.45 25.53 17.82
C ARG A 166 -24.86 26.09 17.62
N ASP A 167 -25.70 25.43 16.84
CA ASP A 167 -27.07 25.87 16.55
C ASP A 167 -27.96 25.89 17.81
N LYS A 168 -27.66 25.02 18.79
CA LYS A 168 -28.28 25.02 20.13
C LYS A 168 -27.69 26.07 21.08
N GLY A 169 -26.71 26.85 20.66
CA GLY A 169 -26.01 27.85 21.49
C GLY A 169 -25.11 27.25 22.57
N ILE A 170 -24.78 25.95 22.48
CA ILE A 170 -23.90 25.26 23.42
C ILE A 170 -22.43 25.57 23.11
N LEU A 171 -22.09 25.68 21.82
CA LEU A 171 -20.78 26.12 21.34
C LEU A 171 -20.86 27.55 20.80
N THR A 172 -19.82 28.34 21.08
CA THR A 172 -19.60 29.60 20.38
C THR A 172 -19.08 29.36 18.95
N GLU A 173 -19.23 30.34 18.06
CA GLU A 173 -18.73 30.25 16.68
C GLU A 173 -17.22 29.98 16.63
N ALA A 174 -16.46 30.61 17.55
CA ALA A 174 -15.01 30.43 17.62
C ALA A 174 -14.60 29.01 18.04
N GLU A 175 -15.31 28.40 18.99
CA GLU A 175 -15.06 27.02 19.43
C GLU A 175 -15.47 26.01 18.35
N PHE A 176 -16.58 26.27 17.65
CA PHE A 176 -17.02 25.49 16.51
C PHE A 176 -15.96 25.46 15.40
N GLU A 177 -15.50 26.64 14.95
CA GLU A 177 -14.52 26.72 13.88
C GLU A 177 -13.17 26.10 14.27
N THR A 178 -12.74 26.25 15.53
CA THR A 178 -11.51 25.61 16.02
C THR A 178 -11.60 24.09 15.96
N LYS A 179 -12.68 23.50 16.50
CA LYS A 179 -12.87 22.03 16.52
C LYS A 179 -13.12 21.45 15.13
N LYS A 180 -13.79 22.21 14.27
CA LYS A 180 -13.99 21.84 12.86
C LYS A 180 -12.66 21.77 12.12
N GLN A 181 -11.77 22.76 12.28
CA GLN A 181 -10.44 22.73 11.67
C GLN A 181 -9.60 21.56 12.20
N GLU A 182 -9.66 21.28 13.50
CA GLU A 182 -8.98 20.12 14.10
C GLU A 182 -9.44 18.80 13.47
N LEU A 183 -10.75 18.60 13.34
CA LEU A 183 -11.32 17.39 12.74
C LEU A 183 -11.00 17.29 11.24
N LEU A 184 -11.04 18.40 10.50
CA LEU A 184 -10.69 18.43 9.09
C LEU A 184 -9.20 18.14 8.83
N SER A 185 -8.31 18.47 9.78
CA SER A 185 -6.88 18.17 9.67
C SER A 185 -6.53 16.68 9.77
N ARG A 186 -7.49 15.85 10.18
CA ARG A 186 -7.35 14.40 10.38
C ARG A 186 -7.82 13.58 9.17
N LEU A 187 -8.43 14.24 8.17
CA LEU A 187 -8.78 13.66 6.87
C LEU A 187 -7.55 13.62 5.94
#